data_AF-A0A1N7PRY6-F1
#
_entry.id   AF-A0A1N7PRY6-F1
#
_cell.length_a   1.000
_cell.length_b   1.000
_cell.length_c   1.000
_cell.angle_alpha   90.00
_cell.angle_beta   90.00
_cell.angle_gamma   90.00
#
_symmetry.space_group_name_H-M   'P 1'
#
loop_
_entity.id
_entity.type
_entity.pdbx_description
1 polymer ?
#
loop_
_entity_poly.entity_id
_entity_poly.type
_entity_poly.pdbx_seq_one_letter_code
_entity_poly.pdbx_strand_id
1 'polypeptide(L)'
;MGSSNLSKSALTDGVEWNLRQFDRHDTAPLAACAGFEALLARPEVTDLTPDWIDTYEARRIVPRPDQSGAPEEPTEPPPEPHEVQREALAALRATRDKGYGAGLVVLATGLGKTYLAAFDSLDARRVLFVAHREEILTQAMAAFRAVRPQA
;
A
#
# COMPACT_ATOMS: atom_id res chain seq x y z
N MET A 1 19.38 1.60 7.35
CA MET A 1 19.91 1.70 5.97
C MET A 1 19.17 0.70 5.10
N GLY A 2 18.83 1.05 3.87
CA GLY A 2 18.04 0.17 3.02
C GLY A 2 17.59 0.82 1.72
N SER A 3 16.61 0.23 1.08
CA SER A 3 16.08 0.66 -0.22
C SER A 3 15.17 1.89 -0.17
N SER A 4 14.73 2.30 1.02
CA SER A 4 13.69 3.33 1.15
C SER A 4 14.18 4.73 0.90
N ASN A 5 13.55 5.38 -0.07
CA ASN A 5 13.63 6.83 -0.25
C ASN A 5 12.71 7.56 0.76
N LEU A 6 12.93 8.86 0.96
CA LEU A 6 12.03 9.71 1.76
C LEU A 6 10.78 10.06 0.92
N SER A 7 9.90 9.09 0.72
CA SER A 7 8.65 9.23 -0.03
C SER A 7 7.48 8.59 0.71
N LYS A 8 6.24 9.03 0.41
CA LYS A 8 5.04 8.44 1.02
C LYS A 8 4.99 6.93 0.79
N SER A 9 5.12 6.49 -0.46
CA SER A 9 5.05 5.07 -0.84
C SER A 9 6.09 4.24 -0.08
N ALA A 10 7.36 4.65 -0.06
CA ALA A 10 8.42 3.93 0.64
C ALA A 10 8.23 3.90 2.18
N LEU A 11 7.43 4.79 2.76
CA LEU A 11 7.15 4.84 4.20
C LEU A 11 5.82 4.20 4.59
N THR A 12 4.94 3.87 3.65
CA THR A 12 3.61 3.31 3.92
C THR A 12 3.44 1.92 3.31
N ASP A 13 3.30 1.87 2.00
CA ASP A 13 2.75 0.70 1.30
C ASP A 13 3.79 0.00 0.40
N GLY A 14 4.94 0.63 0.20
CA GLY A 14 6.04 0.11 -0.59
C GLY A 14 6.69 -1.12 0.04
N VAL A 15 7.09 -2.08 -0.80
CA VAL A 15 7.88 -3.23 -0.37
C VAL A 15 9.33 -2.81 -0.26
N GLU A 16 9.79 -2.63 0.96
CA GLU A 16 11.09 -2.03 1.27
C GLU A 16 11.95 -2.94 2.14
N TRP A 17 13.24 -2.98 1.85
CA TRP A 17 14.23 -3.74 2.62
C TRP A 17 15.10 -2.79 3.42
N ASN A 18 14.86 -2.73 4.73
CA ASN A 18 15.60 -1.86 5.65
C ASN A 18 16.25 -2.67 6.77
N LEU A 19 17.53 -2.42 6.98
CA LEU A 19 18.26 -2.87 8.15
C LEU A 19 18.23 -1.79 9.23
N ARG A 20 17.69 -2.15 10.40
CA ARG A 20 17.78 -1.35 11.62
C ARG A 20 18.81 -1.97 12.56
N GLN A 21 19.70 -1.13 13.05
CA GLN A 21 20.80 -1.52 13.93
C GLN A 21 20.58 -0.92 15.32
N PHE A 22 20.85 -1.72 16.35
CA PHE A 22 20.62 -1.36 17.76
C PHE A 22 21.87 -1.42 18.64
N ASP A 23 22.95 -2.05 18.16
CA ASP A 23 24.17 -2.17 18.95
C ASP A 23 24.94 -0.84 18.95
N ARG A 24 25.14 -0.30 20.14
CA ARG A 24 25.89 0.94 20.40
C ARG A 24 27.40 0.78 20.28
N HIS A 25 27.92 -0.44 20.25
CA HIS A 25 29.35 -0.72 20.10
C HIS A 25 29.74 -1.01 18.64
N ASP A 26 28.77 -1.14 17.74
CA ASP A 26 29.03 -1.37 16.34
C ASP A 26 29.46 -0.05 15.68
N THR A 27 30.63 -0.07 15.05
CA THR A 27 31.25 1.10 14.45
C THR A 27 30.84 1.33 12.99
N ALA A 28 30.09 0.43 12.36
CA ALA A 28 29.65 0.59 10.98
C ALA A 28 28.89 1.91 10.70
N PRO A 29 28.00 2.41 11.58
CA PRO A 29 27.36 3.72 11.43
C PRO A 29 28.35 4.89 11.41
N LEU A 30 29.46 4.78 12.15
CA LEU A 30 30.46 5.85 12.22
C LEU A 30 31.16 6.05 10.87
N ALA A 31 31.40 4.98 10.11
CA ALA A 31 31.96 5.07 8.76
C ALA A 31 30.98 5.73 7.77
N ALA A 32 29.69 5.42 7.88
CA ALA A 32 28.65 6.06 7.07
C ALA A 32 28.54 7.56 7.38
N CYS A 33 28.61 7.94 8.67
CA CYS A 33 28.65 9.35 9.07
C CYS A 33 29.86 10.07 8.50
N ALA A 34 31.06 9.50 8.60
CA ALA A 34 32.26 10.10 8.03
C ALA A 34 32.17 10.29 6.50
N GLY A 35 31.60 9.30 5.79
CA GLY A 35 31.34 9.40 4.35
C GLY A 35 30.33 10.50 4.02
N PHE A 36 29.29 10.65 4.83
CA PHE A 36 28.30 11.72 4.68
C PHE A 36 28.91 13.11 4.89
N GLU A 37 29.69 13.31 5.95
CA GLU A 37 30.40 14.58 6.20
C GLU A 37 31.39 14.91 5.07
N ALA A 38 32.10 13.91 4.54
CA ALA A 38 32.98 14.11 3.40
C ALA A 38 32.22 14.52 2.13
N LEU A 39 31.02 13.98 1.91
CA LEU A 39 30.15 14.40 0.81
C LEU A 39 29.63 15.83 1.02
N LEU A 40 29.25 16.20 2.24
CA LEU A 40 28.79 17.56 2.56
C LEU A 40 29.88 18.62 2.37
N ALA A 41 31.15 18.26 2.60
CA ALA A 41 32.28 19.17 2.43
C ALA A 41 32.71 19.39 0.97
N ARG A 42 32.05 18.71 0.01
CA ARG A 42 32.39 18.81 -1.41
C ARG A 42 32.00 20.16 -2.01
N PRO A 43 32.78 20.69 -2.97
CA PRO A 43 32.47 21.98 -3.61
C PRO A 43 31.19 21.96 -4.45
N GLU A 44 30.67 20.78 -4.82
CA GLU A 44 29.40 20.65 -5.52
C GLU A 44 28.18 20.78 -4.60
N VAL A 45 28.37 20.74 -3.28
CA VAL A 45 27.30 20.94 -2.29
C VAL A 45 27.13 22.43 -2.03
N THR A 46 25.88 22.86 -2.01
CA THR A 46 25.51 24.24 -1.74
C THR A 46 24.38 24.28 -0.73
N ASP A 47 24.36 25.32 0.10
CA ASP A 47 23.30 25.51 1.08
C ASP A 47 21.97 25.74 0.38
N LEU A 48 20.93 25.06 0.87
CA LEU A 48 19.56 25.25 0.40
C LEU A 48 18.97 26.51 1.05
N THR A 49 19.07 27.64 0.35
CA THR A 49 18.52 28.93 0.79
C THR A 49 17.20 29.25 0.08
N PRO A 50 16.36 30.15 0.63
CA PRO A 50 15.16 30.62 -0.08
C PRO A 50 15.46 31.20 -1.46
N ASP A 51 16.52 32.02 -1.56
CA ASP A 51 16.95 32.63 -2.84
C ASP A 51 17.38 31.58 -3.88
N TRP A 52 18.02 30.49 -3.42
CA TRP A 52 18.35 29.36 -4.28
C TRP A 52 17.09 28.67 -4.82
N ILE A 53 16.08 28.49 -3.96
CA ILE A 53 14.78 27.88 -4.32
C ILE A 53 14.07 28.76 -5.36
N ASP A 54 13.98 30.07 -5.13
CA ASP A 54 13.32 31.02 -6.05
C ASP A 54 14.03 31.04 -7.42
N THR A 55 15.36 31.07 -7.42
CA THR A 55 16.17 31.00 -8.64
C THR A 55 15.97 29.68 -9.37
N TYR A 56 15.90 28.56 -8.65
CA TYR A 56 15.61 27.26 -9.23
C TYR A 56 14.20 27.23 -9.83
N GLU A 57 13.20 27.76 -9.15
CA GLU A 57 11.82 27.80 -9.62
C GLU A 57 11.66 28.63 -10.91
N ALA A 58 12.40 29.73 -11.05
CA ALA A 58 12.39 30.55 -12.27
C ALA A 58 12.95 29.82 -13.51
N ARG A 59 13.92 28.91 -13.32
CA ARG A 59 14.58 28.18 -14.40
C ARG A 59 14.11 26.73 -14.55
N ARG A 60 13.39 26.19 -13.57
CA ARG A 60 12.96 24.79 -13.61
C ARG A 60 12.00 24.64 -14.79
N ILE A 61 12.24 23.62 -15.59
CA ILE A 61 11.24 23.15 -16.52
C ILE A 61 10.20 22.46 -15.65
N VAL A 62 9.03 23.11 -15.47
CA VAL A 62 7.91 22.49 -14.76
C VAL A 62 7.63 21.17 -15.47
N PRO A 63 7.84 20.02 -14.80
CA PRO A 63 7.48 18.75 -15.39
C PRO A 63 6.00 18.86 -15.74
N ARG A 64 5.65 18.64 -17.01
CA ARG A 64 4.24 18.39 -17.33
C ARG A 64 3.80 17.22 -16.46
N PRO A 65 2.54 17.17 -15.99
CA PRO A 65 2.01 16.07 -15.17
C PRO A 65 2.03 14.67 -15.82
N ASP A 66 2.95 14.39 -16.75
CA ASP A 66 3.06 13.16 -17.54
C ASP A 66 4.46 12.52 -17.51
N GLN A 67 5.53 13.12 -16.93
CA GLN A 67 6.88 12.50 -16.98
C GLN A 67 7.66 12.46 -15.66
N SER A 68 6.97 12.47 -14.52
CA SER A 68 7.59 12.07 -13.24
C SER A 68 6.62 11.45 -12.22
N GLY A 69 5.32 11.41 -12.51
CA GLY A 69 4.47 10.35 -11.98
C GLY A 69 4.71 9.10 -12.82
N ALA A 70 4.67 7.93 -12.21
CA ALA A 70 4.30 6.73 -12.97
C ALA A 70 3.10 7.09 -13.88
N PRO A 71 3.00 6.53 -15.11
CA PRO A 71 1.83 6.74 -15.95
C PRO A 71 0.59 6.63 -15.07
N GLU A 72 -0.39 7.54 -15.22
CA GLU A 72 -1.71 7.40 -14.59
C GLU A 72 -2.13 5.96 -14.88
N GLU A 73 -1.99 5.10 -13.87
CA GLU A 73 -2.27 3.69 -14.07
C GLU A 73 -3.73 3.66 -14.50
N PRO A 74 -4.02 3.11 -15.69
CA PRO A 74 -5.41 3.00 -16.12
C PRO A 74 -6.16 2.38 -14.97
N THR A 75 -7.22 3.06 -14.50
CA THR A 75 -8.03 2.63 -13.34
C THR A 75 -8.11 1.12 -13.36
N GLU A 76 -7.46 0.47 -12.39
CA GLU A 76 -7.37 -0.99 -12.43
C GLU A 76 -8.78 -1.53 -12.60
N PRO A 77 -8.98 -2.48 -13.54
CA PRO A 77 -10.28 -3.08 -13.71
C PRO A 77 -10.76 -3.60 -12.35
N PRO A 78 -12.05 -3.44 -12.03
CA PRO A 78 -12.57 -3.87 -10.74
C PRO A 78 -12.14 -5.33 -10.49
N PRO A 79 -11.63 -5.63 -9.29
CA PRO A 79 -11.04 -6.93 -9.02
C PRO A 79 -12.06 -8.03 -9.26
N GLU A 80 -11.64 -9.11 -9.91
CA GLU A 80 -12.47 -10.28 -10.14
C GLU A 80 -12.09 -11.43 -9.18
N PRO A 81 -13.06 -12.24 -8.73
CA PRO A 81 -12.76 -13.39 -7.88
C PRO A 81 -11.97 -14.45 -8.64
N HIS A 82 -10.86 -14.93 -8.06
CA HIS A 82 -10.11 -16.06 -8.61
C HIS A 82 -10.87 -17.39 -8.43
N GLU A 83 -10.41 -18.45 -9.09
CA GLU A 83 -11.02 -19.79 -9.10
C GLU A 83 -11.52 -20.28 -7.74
N VAL A 84 -10.67 -20.32 -6.72
CA VAL A 84 -11.04 -20.78 -5.37
C VAL A 84 -12.13 -19.91 -4.74
N GLN A 85 -12.11 -18.60 -5.00
CA GLN A 85 -13.14 -17.70 -4.51
C GLN A 85 -14.46 -17.91 -5.25
N ARG A 86 -14.43 -18.16 -6.57
CA ARG A 86 -15.63 -18.48 -7.35
C ARG A 86 -16.29 -19.77 -6.87
N GLU A 87 -15.51 -20.79 -6.56
CA GLU A 87 -16.01 -22.04 -5.98
C GLU A 87 -16.67 -21.78 -4.61
N ALA A 88 -16.02 -21.02 -3.74
CA ALA A 88 -16.57 -20.65 -2.44
C ALA A 88 -17.87 -19.83 -2.55
N LEU A 89 -17.93 -18.86 -3.47
CA LEU A 89 -19.14 -18.07 -3.74
C LEU A 89 -20.29 -18.95 -4.25
N ALA A 90 -20.01 -19.91 -5.13
CA ALA A 90 -21.02 -20.85 -5.60
C ALA A 90 -21.55 -21.74 -4.47
N ALA A 91 -20.68 -22.23 -3.60
CA ALA A 91 -21.07 -23.03 -2.43
C ALA A 91 -21.91 -22.22 -1.42
N LEU A 92 -21.54 -20.96 -1.18
CA LEU A 92 -22.31 -20.04 -0.34
C LEU A 92 -23.71 -19.76 -0.91
N ARG A 93 -23.81 -19.48 -2.21
CA ARG A 93 -25.11 -19.30 -2.90
C ARG A 93 -25.98 -20.54 -2.79
N ALA A 94 -25.45 -21.72 -3.13
CA ALA A 94 -26.17 -22.98 -3.02
C ALA A 94 -26.62 -23.29 -1.58
N THR A 95 -25.88 -22.83 -0.57
CA THR A 95 -26.26 -22.95 0.84
C THR A 95 -27.42 -22.02 1.18
N ARG A 96 -27.43 -20.78 0.69
CA ARG A 96 -28.57 -19.86 0.86
C ARG A 96 -29.82 -20.33 0.15
N ASP A 97 -29.70 -20.90 -1.05
CA ASP A 97 -30.82 -21.44 -1.83
C ASP A 97 -31.51 -22.62 -1.10
N LYS A 98 -30.79 -23.32 -0.23
CA LYS A 98 -31.33 -24.35 0.66
C LYS A 98 -32.01 -23.79 1.92
N GLY A 99 -32.03 -22.46 2.10
CA GLY A 99 -32.68 -21.79 3.22
C GLY A 99 -31.81 -21.60 4.47
N TYR A 100 -30.50 -21.87 4.40
CA TYR A 100 -29.61 -21.66 5.53
C TYR A 100 -29.29 -20.16 5.71
N GLY A 101 -29.52 -19.63 6.93
CA GLY A 101 -29.28 -18.22 7.27
C GLY A 101 -27.88 -17.91 7.84
N ALA A 102 -27.06 -18.93 8.10
CA ALA A 102 -25.72 -18.78 8.65
C ALA A 102 -24.77 -19.80 8.01
N GLY A 103 -23.51 -19.43 7.87
CA GLY A 103 -22.46 -20.28 7.29
C GLY A 103 -21.07 -19.85 7.75
N LEU A 104 -20.11 -20.76 7.64
CA LEU A 104 -18.70 -20.52 7.96
C LEU A 104 -17.87 -20.90 6.74
N VAL A 105 -16.96 -20.00 6.36
CA VAL A 105 -15.97 -20.29 5.32
C VAL A 105 -14.59 -20.35 5.96
N VAL A 106 -13.87 -21.44 5.70
CA VAL A 106 -12.48 -21.61 6.12
C VAL A 106 -11.60 -21.59 4.88
N LEU A 107 -10.70 -20.61 4.80
CA LEU A 107 -9.71 -20.47 3.73
C LEU A 107 -8.31 -20.42 4.32
N ALA A 108 -7.32 -20.89 3.56
CA ALA A 108 -5.92 -20.65 3.87
C ALA A 108 -5.57 -19.14 3.83
N THR A 109 -4.48 -18.76 4.49
CA THR A 109 -3.92 -17.40 4.38
C THR A 109 -3.48 -17.13 2.93
N GLY A 110 -3.56 -15.88 2.48
CA GLY A 110 -3.18 -15.50 1.11
C GLY A 110 -4.24 -15.75 0.04
N LEU A 111 -5.31 -16.52 0.32
CA LEU A 111 -6.40 -16.77 -0.64
C LEU A 111 -7.46 -15.65 -0.72
N GLY A 112 -7.18 -14.48 -0.13
CA GLY A 112 -8.07 -13.32 -0.21
C GLY A 112 -9.40 -13.47 0.54
N LYS A 113 -9.38 -13.96 1.79
CA LYS A 113 -10.57 -14.07 2.67
C LYS A 113 -11.43 -12.80 2.70
N THR A 114 -10.78 -11.66 2.78
CA THR A 114 -11.43 -10.34 2.84
C THR A 114 -12.11 -9.99 1.52
N TYR A 115 -11.46 -10.25 0.38
CA TYR A 115 -12.04 -10.05 -0.95
C TYR A 115 -13.23 -10.99 -1.19
N LEU A 116 -13.14 -12.26 -0.75
CA LEU A 116 -14.27 -13.18 -0.81
C LEU A 116 -15.50 -12.62 -0.07
N ALA A 117 -15.30 -12.10 1.14
CA ALA A 117 -16.39 -11.48 1.91
C ALA A 117 -16.98 -10.25 1.18
N ALA A 118 -16.14 -9.43 0.55
CA ALA A 118 -16.59 -8.29 -0.24
C ALA A 118 -17.44 -8.73 -1.45
N PHE A 119 -16.98 -9.72 -2.22
CA PHE A 119 -17.73 -10.27 -3.36
C PHE A 119 -19.05 -10.91 -2.95
N ASP A 120 -19.04 -11.72 -1.90
CA ASP A 120 -20.25 -12.40 -1.40
C ASP A 120 -21.28 -11.39 -0.87
N SER A 121 -20.82 -10.22 -0.44
CA SER A 121 -21.70 -9.19 0.08
C SER A 121 -22.43 -8.39 -0.99
N LEU A 122 -22.11 -8.50 -2.29
CA LEU A 122 -22.64 -7.65 -3.38
C LEU A 122 -24.16 -7.47 -3.32
N ASP A 123 -24.92 -8.55 -3.09
CA ASP A 123 -26.38 -8.55 -3.04
C ASP A 123 -26.95 -8.08 -1.67
N ALA A 124 -26.09 -7.87 -0.67
CA ALA A 124 -26.50 -7.42 0.66
C ALA A 124 -26.74 -5.89 0.70
N ARG A 125 -27.86 -5.50 1.30
CA ARG A 125 -28.22 -4.08 1.52
C ARG A 125 -27.35 -3.40 2.57
N ARG A 126 -27.01 -4.12 3.65
CA ARG A 126 -26.18 -3.63 4.76
C ARG A 126 -25.19 -4.69 5.15
N VAL A 127 -23.97 -4.28 5.43
CA VAL A 127 -22.88 -5.16 5.84
C VAL A 127 -22.26 -4.61 7.12
N LEU A 128 -22.05 -5.49 8.10
CA LEU A 128 -21.24 -5.20 9.28
C LEU A 128 -20.01 -6.10 9.22
N PHE A 129 -18.83 -5.50 9.05
CA PHE A 129 -17.56 -6.21 9.09
C PHE A 129 -16.95 -6.04 10.48
N VAL A 130 -16.61 -7.16 11.14
CA VAL A 130 -16.05 -7.15 12.49
C VAL A 130 -14.69 -7.84 12.46
N ALA A 131 -13.69 -7.18 13.03
CA ALA A 131 -12.35 -7.73 13.21
C ALA A 131 -11.76 -7.33 14.56
N HIS A 132 -10.73 -8.04 15.00
CA HIS A 132 -10.07 -7.85 16.29
C HIS A 132 -8.90 -6.86 16.25
N ARG A 133 -8.56 -6.33 15.07
CA ARG A 133 -7.42 -5.42 14.81
C ARG A 133 -7.83 -4.34 13.82
N GLU A 134 -7.37 -3.12 14.06
CA GLU A 134 -7.67 -1.96 13.24
C GLU A 134 -7.13 -2.09 11.81
N GLU A 135 -5.93 -2.67 11.66
CA GLU A 135 -5.30 -2.85 10.35
C GLU A 135 -6.14 -3.76 9.42
N ILE A 136 -6.79 -4.78 10.00
CA ILE A 136 -7.71 -5.66 9.27
C ILE A 136 -8.94 -4.88 8.81
N LEU A 137 -9.44 -3.95 9.63
CA LEU A 137 -10.58 -3.11 9.27
C LEU A 137 -10.22 -2.15 8.12
N THR A 138 -9.03 -1.54 8.17
CA THR A 138 -8.54 -0.66 7.09
C THR A 138 -8.38 -1.42 5.77
N GLN A 139 -7.81 -2.63 5.81
CA GLN A 139 -7.69 -3.50 4.63
C GLN A 139 -9.05 -3.95 4.10
N ALA A 140 -9.98 -4.30 5.00
CA ALA A 140 -11.33 -4.67 4.63
C ALA A 140 -12.07 -3.49 3.98
N MET A 141 -11.96 -2.28 4.53
CA MET A 141 -12.55 -1.09 3.93
C MET A 141 -12.05 -0.86 2.50
N ALA A 142 -10.75 -1.01 2.25
CA ALA A 142 -10.19 -0.88 0.90
C ALA A 142 -10.75 -1.95 -0.06
N ALA A 143 -10.75 -3.23 0.35
CA ALA A 143 -11.30 -4.31 -0.46
C ALA A 143 -12.81 -4.13 -0.74
N PHE A 144 -13.58 -3.70 0.27
CA PHE A 144 -15.01 -3.42 0.11
C PHE A 144 -15.26 -2.24 -0.83
N ARG A 145 -14.45 -1.17 -0.78
CA ARG A 145 -14.58 -0.05 -1.73
C ARG A 145 -14.21 -0.46 -3.16
N ALA A 146 -13.21 -1.31 -3.33
CA ALA A 146 -12.80 -1.81 -4.64
C ALA A 146 -13.91 -2.66 -5.31
N VAL A 147 -14.62 -3.49 -4.51
CA VAL A 147 -15.69 -4.37 -5.01
C VAL A 147 -17.07 -3.70 -4.99
N ARG A 148 -17.32 -2.81 -4.03
CA ARG A 148 -18.57 -2.04 -3.84
C ARG A 148 -18.26 -0.53 -3.82
N PRO A 149 -18.07 0.12 -4.98
CA PRO A 149 -17.67 1.53 -5.05
C PRO A 149 -18.71 2.50 -4.46
N GLN A 150 -19.97 2.07 -4.36
CA GLN A 150 -21.09 2.87 -3.84
C GLN A 150 -21.43 2.58 -2.37
N ALA A 151 -20.61 1.78 -1.68
CA ALA A 151 -20.82 1.42 -0.26
C ALA A 151 -20.38 2.51 0.71
#